data_AF-A0A496RPQ2-F1
#
_entry.id   AF-A0A496RPQ2-F1
#
_cell.length_a   1.000
_cell.length_b   1.000
_cell.length_c   1.000
_cell.angle_alpha   90.00
_cell.angle_beta   90.00
_cell.angle_gamma   90.00
#
_symmetry.space_group_name_H-M   'P 1'
#
loop_
_entity.id
_entity.type
_entity.pdbx_description
1 polymer ?
#
loop_
_entity_poly.entity_id
_entity_poly.type
_entity_poly.pdbx_seq_one_letter_code
_entity_poly.pdbx_strand_id
1 'polypeptide(L)' 'MDGRGRALDNIFVERLWRTGKYHNIYIKGYETMQEFHEGLTEYFEYYNRGRLHQSFGHKRPWDVYTGAVKIADVHIIN' A
#
# COMPACT_ATOMS: atom_id res chain seq x y z
N MET A 1 26.14 5.58 14.42
CA MET A 1 24.84 4.91 14.20
C MET A 1 24.70 4.70 12.70
N ASP A 2 24.70 3.44 12.28
CA ASP A 2 25.00 2.96 10.93
C ASP A 2 24.17 3.58 9.81
N GLY A 3 24.81 4.40 8.99
CA GLY A 3 24.37 4.60 7.62
C GLY A 3 24.50 3.27 6.87
N ARG A 4 23.42 2.81 6.25
CA ARG A 4 23.45 1.95 5.05
C ARG A 4 22.02 1.62 4.56
N GLY A 5 21.49 2.50 3.72
CA GLY A 5 20.81 2.07 2.49
C GLY A 5 19.34 1.63 2.56
N ARG A 6 18.42 2.51 2.94
CA ARG A 6 16.98 2.28 2.73
C ARG A 6 16.24 3.45 2.08
N ALA A 7 16.91 4.31 1.30
CA ALA A 7 16.20 5.35 0.54
C ALA A 7 15.04 4.73 -0.27
N LEU A 8 15.22 3.52 -0.80
CA LEU A 8 14.17 2.75 -1.48
C LEU A 8 13.04 2.33 -0.54
N ASP A 9 13.32 1.70 0.61
CA ASP A 9 12.24 1.35 1.56
C ASP A 9 11.52 2.57 2.09
N ASN A 10 12.24 3.66 2.31
CA ASN A 10 11.66 4.94 2.72
C ASN A 10 10.75 5.50 1.61
N ILE A 11 11.18 5.47 0.35
CA ILE A 11 10.33 5.87 -0.80
C ILE A 11 9.05 5.02 -0.88
N PHE A 12 9.14 3.70 -0.65
CA PHE A 12 7.95 2.83 -0.66
C PHE A 12 6.98 3.17 0.47
N VAL A 13 7.50 3.34 1.69
CA VAL A 13 6.71 3.72 2.87
C VAL A 13 6.11 5.11 2.68
N GLU A 14 6.87 6.09 2.18
CA GLU A 14 6.38 7.43 1.88
C GLU A 14 5.28 7.43 0.83
N ARG A 15 5.44 6.67 -0.27
CA ARG A 15 4.42 6.55 -1.32
C ARG A 15 3.15 5.91 -0.77
N LEU A 16 3.27 4.86 0.05
CA LEU A 16 2.15 4.22 0.73
C LEU A 16 1.39 5.24 1.60
N TRP A 17 2.11 5.96 2.47
CA TRP A 17 1.51 6.95 3.36
C TRP A 17 0.94 8.16 2.63
N ARG A 18 1.51 8.55 1.49
CA ARG A 18 0.91 9.57 0.63
C ARG A 18 -0.47 9.12 0.16
N THR A 19 -0.58 7.93 -0.42
CA THR A 19 -1.88 7.41 -0.89
C THR A 19 -2.86 7.23 0.26
N GLY A 20 -2.42 6.67 1.40
CA GLY A 20 -3.25 6.48 2.60
C GLY A 20 -3.80 7.78 3.16
N LYS A 21 -2.95 8.82 3.25
CA LYS A 21 -3.38 10.14 3.71
C LYS A 21 -4.48 10.73 2.83
N TYR A 22 -4.29 10.72 1.51
CA TYR A 22 -5.26 11.31 0.59
C TYR A 22 -6.55 10.52 0.44
N HIS A 23 -6.51 9.19 0.45
CA HIS A 23 -7.69 8.35 0.15
C HIS A 23 -8.50 7.97 1.40
N ASN A 24 -7.95 8.18 2.58
CA ASN A 24 -8.58 7.74 3.83
C ASN A 24 -8.51 8.84 4.89
N ILE A 25 -7.32 9.21 5.35
CA ILE A 25 -7.16 10.06 6.54
C ILE A 25 -7.77 11.46 6.32
N TYR A 26 -7.44 12.11 5.20
CA TYR A 26 -7.94 13.45 4.90
C TYR A 26 -9.41 13.50 4.48
N ILE A 27 -9.96 12.37 3.98
CA ILE A 27 -11.36 12.30 3.57
C ILE A 27 -12.26 11.99 4.76
N LYS A 28 -11.85 11.05 5.62
CA LYS A 28 -12.67 10.58 6.74
C LYS A 28 -12.61 11.50 7.95
N GLY A 29 -11.54 12.29 8.12
CA GLY A 29 -11.49 13.35 9.14
C GLY A 29 -11.73 12.85 10.57
N TYR A 30 -11.14 11.70 10.91
CA TYR A 30 -11.35 11.00 12.19
C TYR A 30 -11.20 11.93 13.40
N GLU A 31 -12.15 11.84 14.33
CA GLU A 31 -12.19 12.69 15.53
C GLU A 31 -11.50 12.02 16.72
N THR A 32 -11.50 10.68 16.77
CA THR A 32 -10.89 9.90 17.84
C THR A 32 -9.78 8.97 17.36
N MET A 33 -8.84 8.65 18.26
CA MET A 33 -7.76 7.71 17.96
C MET A 33 -8.29 6.28 17.68
N GLN A 34 -9.42 5.91 18.30
CA GLN A 34 -10.04 4.60 18.09
C GLN A 34 -10.59 4.48 16.67
N GLU A 35 -11.39 5.45 16.22
CA GLU A 35 -11.93 5.46 14.85
C GLU A 35 -10.83 5.55 13.80
N PHE A 36 -9.77 6.31 14.09
CA PHE A 36 -8.59 6.36 13.24
C PHE A 36 -7.95 4.97 13.08
N HIS A 37 -7.78 4.23 14.18
CA HIS A 37 -7.18 2.90 14.15
C HIS A 37 -8.05 1.89 13.40
N GLU A 38 -9.36 1.86 13.68
CA GLU A 38 -10.32 0.98 13.02
C GLU A 38 -10.38 1.28 11.51
N GLY A 39 -10.51 2.55 11.16
CA GLY A 39 -10.62 2.96 9.77
C GLY A 39 -9.32 2.84 8.97
N LEU A 40 -8.16 2.90 9.64
CA LEU A 40 -6.86 2.59 9.03
C LEU A 40 -6.71 1.07 8.81
N THR A 41 -7.21 0.26 9.74
CA THR A 41 -7.23 -1.21 9.61
C THR A 41 -8.08 -1.64 8.42
N GLU A 42 -9.30 -1.11 8.30
CA GLU A 42 -10.16 -1.32 7.13
C GLU A 42 -9.49 -0.89 5.82
N TYR A 43 -8.81 0.25 5.85
CA TYR A 43 -8.11 0.75 4.68
C TYR A 43 -7.01 -0.19 4.22
N PHE A 44 -6.20 -0.72 5.14
CA PHE A 44 -5.12 -1.63 4.79
C PHE A 44 -5.62 -3.01 4.34
N GLU A 45 -6.71 -3.51 4.93
CA GLU A 45 -7.40 -4.71 4.43
C GLU A 45 -7.85 -4.51 2.98
N TYR A 46 -8.52 -3.40 2.68
CA TYR A 46 -8.91 -3.06 1.31
C TYR A 46 -7.70 -2.86 0.38
N TYR A 47 -6.66 -2.16 0.83
CA TYR A 47 -5.46 -1.89 0.05
C TYR A 47 -4.75 -3.19 -0.36
N ASN A 48 -4.68 -4.17 0.55
CA ASN A 48 -3.97 -5.44 0.36
C ASN A 48 -4.80 -6.47 -0.41
N ARG A 49 -6.12 -6.52 -0.21
CA ARG A 49 -6.98 -7.59 -0.74
C ARG A 49 -7.99 -7.13 -1.79
N GLY A 50 -8.35 -5.85 -1.82
CA GLY A 50 -9.39 -5.31 -2.72
C GLY A 50 -8.82 -4.54 -3.91
N ARG A 51 -7.76 -3.76 -3.71
CA ARG A 51 -7.22 -2.85 -4.73
C ARG A 51 -6.25 -3.56 -5.67
N LEU A 52 -6.48 -3.39 -6.97
CA LEU A 52 -5.52 -3.77 -8.01
C LEU A 52 -4.49 -2.65 -8.17
N HIS A 53 -3.20 -3.01 -8.23
CA HIS A 53 -2.13 -2.04 -8.36
C HIS A 53 -1.43 -2.20 -9.71
N GLN A 54 -1.35 -1.12 -10.48
CA GLN A 54 -0.68 -1.12 -11.79
C GLN A 54 0.80 -1.50 -11.66
N SER A 55 1.48 -1.05 -10.60
CA SER A 55 2.87 -1.42 -10.31
C SER A 55 3.07 -2.92 -10.07
N PHE A 56 2.00 -3.66 -9.77
CA PHE A 56 1.99 -5.11 -9.64
C PHE A 56 1.33 -5.82 -10.83
N GLY A 57 1.14 -5.13 -11.97
CA GLY A 57 0.46 -5.72 -13.13
C GLY A 57 -1.04 -5.91 -12.95
N HIS A 58 -1.70 -4.97 -12.26
CA HIS A 58 -3.10 -5.08 -11.85
C HIS A 58 -3.38 -6.27 -10.92
N LYS A 59 -2.39 -6.69 -10.15
CA LYS A 59 -2.53 -7.73 -9.13
C LYS A 59 -2.73 -7.10 -7.75
N ARG A 60 -3.27 -7.88 -6.81
CA ARG A 60 -3.44 -7.45 -5.41
C ARG A 60 -2.13 -7.64 -4.66
N PRO A 61 -1.75 -6.75 -3.73
CA PRO A 61 -0.49 -6.88 -2.98
C PRO A 61 -0.43 -8.19 -2.20
N TRP A 62 -1.56 -8.67 -1.67
CA TRP A 62 -1.63 -9.94 -0.95
C TRP A 62 -1.29 -11.15 -1.82
N ASP A 63 -1.75 -11.18 -3.07
CA ASP A 63 -1.51 -12.29 -4.00
C ASP A 63 -0.03 -12.36 -4.42
N VAL A 64 0.59 -11.19 -4.55
CA VAL A 64 2.03 -11.05 -4.81
C VAL A 64 2.85 -11.47 -3.60
N TYR A 65 2.46 -11.02 -2.40
CA TYR A 65 3.18 -11.33 -1.17
C TYR A 65 3.13 -12.82 -0.80
N THR A 66 1.97 -13.45 -0.95
CA THR A 66 1.78 -14.88 -0.67
C THR A 66 2.40 -15.79 -1.75
N GLY A 67 2.90 -15.21 -2.84
CA GLY A 67 3.44 -15.96 -3.98
C GLY A 67 2.38 -16.69 -4.80
N ALA A 68 1.09 -16.46 -4.52
CA ALA A 68 -0.02 -16.97 -5.32
C ALA A 68 0.05 -16.47 -6.76
N VAL A 69 0.62 -15.27 -6.97
CA VAL A 69 0.84 -14.71 -8.31
C VAL A 69 2.23 -14.05 -8.40
N LYS A 70 3.01 -14.39 -9.43
CA LYS A 70 4.34 -13.79 -9.68
C LYS A 70 4.23 -12.49 -10.46
N ILE A 71 5.06 -11.50 -10.14
CA ILE A 71 5.14 -10.23 -10.89
C ILE A 71 5.74 -10.45 -12.29
N ALA A 72 6.44 -11.57 -12.52
CA ALA A 72 7.14 -11.89 -13.78
C ALA A 72 6.23 -11.98 -15.02
N ASP A 73 4.90 -12.08 -14.87
CA ASP A 73 3.95 -12.06 -16.00
C ASP A 73 3.66 -10.65 -16.54
N VAL A 74 4.29 -9.61 -16.00
CA VAL A 74 4.15 -8.23 -16.49
C VAL A 74 5.17 -7.99 -17.61
N HIS A 75 4.98 -8.65 -18.75
CA HIS A 75 5.62 -8.25 -20.00
C HIS A 75 4.83 -7.09 -20.61
N ILE A 76 5.48 -5.92 -20.64
CA ILE A 76 5.38 -4.84 -21.62
C ILE A 76 3.95 -4.46 -22.04
N ILE A 77 3.45 -3.38 -21.46
CA ILE A 77 2.64 -2.42 -22.21
C ILE A 77 3.30 -1.05 -22.00
N ASN A 78 3.98 -0.63 -23.06
CA ASN A 78 4.37 0.75 -23.34
C ASN A 78 3.12 1.61 -23.46
#